data_AF-A0A6P3Y2Q7-F1
#
_entry.id   AF-A0A6P3Y2Q7-F1
#
_cell.length_a   1.000
_cell.length_b   1.000
_cell.length_c   1.000
_cell.angle_alpha   90.00
_cell.angle_beta   90.00
_cell.angle_gamma   90.00
#
_symmetry.space_group_name_H-M   'P 1'
#
loop_
_entity.id
_entity.type
_entity.pdbx_description
1 polymer ?
#
loop_
_entity_poly.entity_id
_entity_poly.type
_entity_poly.pdbx_seq_one_letter_code
_entity_poly.pdbx_strand_id
1 'polypeptide(L)'
;MEFSWERYHGITKKFSSLVGQWPYQNKREKVFRMSVVAVAVIGMSIPQIKYLADRVFIDWKRLQNPEEHEIMKMYVGSARWMALMHCTVCLTVLNTFVLSSLVPQILDIVLPLNESRPVVLPFEAYFFVDEKEYFFYIFLHGLIVAEIAIMGLIAFDTMFMTFVEHVCGIFAVAGFRFERLVREEVNALEIVNNDMNHTYNKRMACSMDAHWAALEFAEHLENTFSLNFGIELLLVTIVLSITLFQVTEQSHNFVEALRHINYVMALLVHLFVFCWEGQKLIDHSLLMHEKIMEIIWDRYYGITKRFLSLSGQWPYQNKNEKMLRLSIVTTAILVINVPQIRILTDCVSIDWKRLQTLEEHEIMETYVTGTRWIVLVYSVVCLIGLQVFILMSLMPHILDIVLPLNESRPIMLPFEAYYFVDERKYFTYIFCYALIAADIAMVCFIAYDIMFFTFVEHVCGIFAVTGFRFEHLVSENIDAVKVVNNYTDKTYNKRIACSLDTHRAALE
;
A
#
# COMPACT_ATOMS: atom_id res chain seq x y z
N MET A 1 10.29 48.85 34.69
CA MET A 1 9.87 47.46 34.48
C MET A 1 8.85 47.31 33.33
N GLU A 2 8.12 48.37 32.93
CA GLU A 2 7.18 48.33 31.78
C GLU A 2 7.83 48.12 30.41
N PHE A 3 9.09 48.54 30.23
CA PHE A 3 9.75 48.56 28.92
C PHE A 3 10.17 47.16 28.38
N SER A 4 10.29 46.15 29.25
CA SER A 4 10.59 44.77 28.80
C SER A 4 9.32 43.97 28.46
N TRP A 5 8.17 44.37 28.98
CA TRP A 5 6.88 43.67 28.82
C TRP A 5 6.29 43.85 27.42
N GLU A 6 6.39 45.06 26.84
CA GLU A 6 5.90 45.33 25.49
C GLU A 6 6.69 44.62 24.39
N ARG A 7 7.98 44.31 24.64
CA ARG A 7 8.85 43.69 23.64
C ARG A 7 8.60 42.19 23.47
N TYR A 8 8.29 41.49 24.56
CA TYR A 8 8.02 40.04 24.54
C TYR A 8 6.56 39.70 24.20
N HIS A 9 5.60 40.53 24.63
CA HIS A 9 4.18 40.27 24.38
C HIS A 9 3.59 41.09 23.24
N GLY A 10 4.38 41.85 22.47
CA GLY A 10 3.86 42.72 21.41
C GLY A 10 3.04 41.99 20.33
N ILE A 11 3.46 40.78 19.93
CA ILE A 11 2.74 39.94 18.97
C ILE A 11 1.46 39.38 19.59
N THR A 12 1.55 38.82 20.81
CA THR A 12 0.41 38.30 21.55
C THR A 12 -0.62 39.38 21.84
N LYS A 13 -0.20 40.58 22.24
CA LYS A 13 -1.04 41.76 22.45
C LYS A 13 -1.75 42.18 21.17
N LYS A 14 -1.05 42.19 20.02
CA LYS A 14 -1.68 42.45 18.71
C LYS A 14 -2.72 41.40 18.36
N PHE A 15 -2.41 40.11 18.46
CA PHE A 15 -3.35 39.04 18.13
C PHE A 15 -4.54 39.00 19.09
N SER A 16 -4.31 39.02 20.41
CA SER A 16 -5.39 39.04 21.41
C SER A 16 -6.23 40.31 21.31
N SER A 17 -5.67 41.47 20.98
CA SER A 17 -6.47 42.69 20.78
C SER A 17 -7.26 42.67 19.47
N LEU A 18 -6.75 42.03 18.42
CA LEU A 18 -7.47 41.82 17.15
C LEU A 18 -8.68 40.91 17.32
N VAL A 19 -8.49 39.80 18.04
CA VAL A 19 -9.56 38.82 18.30
C VAL A 19 -10.53 39.31 19.39
N GLY A 20 -10.20 40.37 20.14
CA GLY A 20 -11.05 40.84 21.24
C GLY A 20 -10.91 39.97 22.50
N GLN A 21 -9.75 39.36 22.72
CA GLN A 21 -9.41 38.61 23.93
C GLN A 21 -8.41 39.35 24.84
N TRP A 22 -7.97 40.56 24.48
CA TRP A 22 -7.04 41.31 25.32
C TRP A 22 -7.70 41.76 26.64
N PRO A 23 -7.14 41.44 27.81
CA PRO A 23 -7.80 41.66 29.11
C PRO A 23 -8.12 43.12 29.41
N TYR A 24 -7.27 44.05 28.95
CA TYR A 24 -7.38 45.48 29.23
C TYR A 24 -8.13 46.27 28.14
N GLN A 25 -8.79 45.57 27.21
CA GLN A 25 -9.50 46.20 26.09
C GLN A 25 -10.89 46.67 26.52
N ASN A 26 -11.37 47.78 25.96
CA ASN A 26 -12.70 48.31 26.26
C ASN A 26 -13.78 47.27 25.95
N LYS A 27 -14.72 47.05 26.88
CA LYS A 27 -15.82 46.08 26.75
C LYS A 27 -16.59 46.21 25.44
N ARG A 28 -16.86 47.43 24.97
CA ARG A 28 -17.58 47.67 23.70
C ARG A 28 -16.76 47.25 22.48
N GLU A 29 -15.47 47.56 22.50
CA GLU A 29 -14.53 47.22 21.44
C GLU A 29 -14.26 45.70 21.40
N LYS A 30 -14.18 45.07 22.57
CA LYS A 30 -14.06 43.62 22.75
C LYS A 30 -15.22 42.89 22.06
N VAL A 31 -16.46 43.29 22.39
CA VAL A 31 -17.67 42.71 21.79
C VAL A 31 -17.68 42.94 20.28
N PHE A 32 -17.40 44.16 19.83
CA PHE A 32 -17.35 44.48 18.40
C PHE A 32 -16.37 43.58 17.63
N ARG A 33 -15.14 43.44 18.12
CA ARG A 33 -14.09 42.63 17.46
C ARG A 33 -14.43 41.14 17.47
N MET A 34 -14.91 40.60 18.60
CA MET A 34 -15.40 39.22 18.67
C MET A 34 -16.55 38.97 17.69
N SER A 35 -17.50 39.92 17.57
CA SER A 35 -18.60 39.81 16.61
C SER A 35 -18.12 39.83 15.16
N VAL A 36 -17.15 40.69 14.81
CA VAL A 36 -16.60 40.73 13.45
C VAL A 36 -15.88 39.41 13.12
N VAL A 37 -15.07 38.89 14.04
CA VAL A 37 -14.38 37.60 13.83
C VAL A 37 -15.39 36.46 13.69
N ALA A 38 -16.40 36.39 14.57
CA ALA A 38 -17.44 35.36 14.49
C ALA A 38 -18.21 35.43 13.15
N VAL A 39 -18.62 36.63 12.72
CA VAL A 39 -19.31 36.83 11.44
C VAL A 39 -18.41 36.45 10.26
N ALA A 40 -17.11 36.77 10.31
CA ALA A 40 -16.17 36.40 9.26
C ALA A 40 -15.99 34.87 9.16
N VAL A 41 -15.82 34.18 10.29
CA VAL A 41 -15.71 32.71 10.33
C VAL A 41 -16.97 32.06 9.78
N ILE A 42 -18.15 32.46 10.28
CA ILE A 42 -19.45 31.95 9.80
C ILE A 42 -19.62 32.24 8.31
N GLY A 43 -19.26 33.44 7.86
CA GLY A 43 -19.35 33.84 6.46
C GLY A 43 -18.47 33.01 5.52
N MET A 44 -17.31 32.53 5.99
CA MET A 44 -16.42 31.64 5.23
C MET A 44 -16.93 30.19 5.22
N SER A 45 -17.53 29.71 6.30
CA SER A 45 -18.02 28.33 6.42
C SER A 45 -19.33 28.07 5.65
N ILE A 46 -20.24 29.05 5.59
CA ILE A 46 -21.56 28.87 4.95
C ILE A 46 -21.47 28.42 3.49
N PRO A 47 -20.66 29.07 2.61
CA PRO A 47 -20.56 28.66 1.21
C PRO A 47 -20.03 27.24 1.05
N GLN A 48 -19.07 26.83 1.89
CA GLN A 48 -18.45 25.50 1.86
C GLN A 48 -19.46 24.42 2.26
N ILE A 49 -20.18 24.62 3.37
CA ILE A 49 -21.24 23.70 3.83
C ILE A 49 -22.35 23.62 2.80
N LYS A 50 -22.75 24.77 2.20
CA LYS A 50 -23.75 24.79 1.14
C LYS A 50 -23.31 23.96 -0.06
N TYR A 51 -22.05 24.09 -0.49
CA TYR A 51 -21.52 23.30 -1.60
C TYR A 51 -21.60 21.79 -1.30
N LEU A 52 -21.19 21.34 -0.12
CA LEU A 52 -21.31 19.94 0.29
C LEU A 52 -22.76 19.46 0.29
N ALA A 53 -23.69 20.26 0.84
CA ALA A 53 -25.11 19.95 0.84
C ALA A 53 -25.69 19.85 -0.58
N ASP A 54 -25.35 20.79 -1.48
CA ASP A 54 -25.79 20.78 -2.88
C ASP A 54 -25.25 19.53 -3.61
N ARG A 55 -24.00 19.14 -3.32
CA ARG A 55 -23.39 17.91 -3.88
C ARG A 55 -24.12 16.65 -3.45
N VAL A 56 -24.60 16.57 -2.20
CA VAL A 56 -25.43 15.43 -1.75
C VAL A 56 -26.61 15.25 -2.70
N PHE A 57 -27.38 16.31 -2.99
CA PHE A 57 -28.52 16.22 -3.90
C PHE A 57 -28.15 15.84 -5.34
N ILE A 58 -27.00 16.32 -5.82
CA ILE A 58 -26.51 16.00 -7.17
C ILE A 58 -26.12 14.52 -7.27
N ASP A 59 -25.40 14.00 -6.29
CA ASP A 59 -24.93 12.61 -6.31
C ASP A 59 -26.09 11.62 -6.20
N TRP A 60 -27.13 11.93 -5.43
CA TRP A 60 -28.36 11.15 -5.40
C TRP A 60 -29.06 11.06 -6.77
N LYS A 61 -29.01 12.13 -7.57
CA LYS A 61 -29.57 12.13 -8.94
C LYS A 61 -28.72 11.34 -9.93
N ARG A 62 -27.44 11.06 -9.62
CA ARG A 62 -26.50 10.31 -10.48
C ARG A 62 -26.61 8.79 -10.30
N LEU A 63 -27.35 8.33 -9.30
CA LEU A 63 -27.61 6.90 -9.08
C LEU A 63 -28.48 6.35 -10.22
N GLN A 64 -28.08 5.22 -10.78
CA GLN A 64 -28.69 4.68 -12.02
C GLN A 64 -29.65 3.53 -11.74
N ASN A 65 -29.35 2.71 -10.73
CA ASN A 65 -30.01 1.41 -10.51
C ASN A 65 -30.65 1.34 -9.12
N PRO A 66 -31.68 0.51 -8.93
CA PRO A 66 -32.29 0.33 -7.62
C PRO A 66 -31.29 -0.21 -6.60
N GLU A 67 -30.34 -1.08 -6.98
CA GLU A 67 -29.33 -1.57 -6.03
C GLU A 67 -28.41 -0.45 -5.52
N GLU A 68 -28.05 0.51 -6.38
CA GLU A 68 -27.25 1.67 -5.97
C GLU A 68 -28.01 2.55 -4.96
N HIS A 69 -29.32 2.66 -5.10
CA HIS A 69 -30.17 3.36 -4.12
C HIS A 69 -30.26 2.62 -2.80
N GLU A 70 -30.33 1.29 -2.81
CA GLU A 70 -30.34 0.49 -1.58
C GLU A 70 -29.00 0.58 -0.84
N ILE A 71 -27.88 0.58 -1.55
CA ILE A 71 -26.56 0.86 -0.97
C ILE A 71 -26.58 2.24 -0.30
N MET A 72 -27.02 3.28 -1.00
CA MET A 72 -27.04 4.64 -0.45
C MET A 72 -27.97 4.77 0.76
N LYS A 73 -29.14 4.12 0.74
CA LYS A 73 -30.07 4.08 1.90
C LYS A 73 -29.45 3.40 3.11
N MET A 74 -28.62 2.38 2.92
CA MET A 74 -27.89 1.74 4.02
C MET A 74 -26.98 2.75 4.74
N TYR A 75 -26.24 3.57 3.99
CA TYR A 75 -25.38 4.63 4.56
C TYR A 75 -26.19 5.77 5.19
N VAL A 76 -27.33 6.16 4.61
CA VAL A 76 -28.25 7.10 5.29
C VAL A 76 -28.80 6.52 6.59
N GLY A 77 -29.13 5.23 6.62
CA GLY A 77 -29.55 4.53 7.83
C GLY A 77 -28.45 4.55 8.90
N SER A 78 -27.22 4.25 8.50
CA SER A 78 -26.02 4.33 9.34
C SER A 78 -25.82 5.75 9.90
N ALA A 79 -25.81 6.78 9.05
CA ALA A 79 -25.70 8.19 9.45
C ALA A 79 -26.77 8.59 10.49
N ARG A 80 -28.03 8.18 10.27
CA ARG A 80 -29.14 8.46 11.19
C ARG A 80 -28.94 7.78 12.54
N TRP A 81 -28.51 6.52 12.54
CA TRP A 81 -28.22 5.80 13.77
C TRP A 81 -27.06 6.42 14.54
N MET A 82 -25.98 6.79 13.87
CA MET A 82 -24.83 7.43 14.51
C MET A 82 -25.19 8.81 15.06
N ALA A 83 -25.95 9.61 14.31
CA ALA A 83 -26.43 10.92 14.78
C ALA A 83 -27.35 10.79 16.01
N LEU A 84 -28.25 9.81 16.03
CA LEU A 84 -29.12 9.55 17.19
C LEU A 84 -28.33 9.09 18.41
N MET A 85 -27.35 8.19 18.22
CA MET A 85 -26.48 7.73 19.30
C MET A 85 -25.64 8.88 19.86
N HIS A 86 -25.01 9.67 18.99
CA HIS A 86 -24.22 10.85 19.38
C HIS A 86 -25.06 11.85 20.17
N CYS A 87 -26.23 12.23 19.63
CA CYS A 87 -27.17 13.13 20.29
C CYS A 87 -27.59 12.59 21.68
N THR A 88 -27.96 11.31 21.76
CA THR A 88 -28.38 10.69 23.02
C THR A 88 -27.26 10.70 24.06
N VAL A 89 -26.03 10.36 23.66
CA VAL A 89 -24.86 10.37 24.55
C VAL A 89 -24.57 11.79 25.04
N CYS A 90 -24.48 12.78 24.14
CA CYS A 90 -24.21 14.17 24.51
C CYS A 90 -25.27 14.73 25.48
N LEU A 91 -26.55 14.52 25.18
CA LEU A 91 -27.65 14.97 26.04
C LEU A 91 -27.64 14.25 27.39
N THR A 92 -27.34 12.95 27.43
CA THR A 92 -27.27 12.18 28.69
C THR A 92 -26.11 12.65 29.56
N VAL A 93 -24.93 12.86 28.98
CA VAL A 93 -23.76 13.39 29.69
C VAL A 93 -24.06 14.78 30.25
N LEU A 94 -24.65 15.67 29.44
CA LEU A 94 -24.98 17.01 29.89
C LEU A 94 -26.01 16.99 31.03
N ASN A 95 -27.09 16.22 30.87
CA ASN A 95 -28.14 16.14 31.88
C ASN A 95 -27.59 15.53 33.18
N THR A 96 -26.78 14.47 33.12
CA THR A 96 -26.15 13.90 34.32
C THR A 96 -25.19 14.89 35.00
N PHE A 97 -24.44 15.68 34.23
CA PHE A 97 -23.58 16.74 34.75
C PHE A 97 -24.39 17.82 35.47
N VAL A 98 -25.45 18.36 34.85
CA VAL A 98 -26.29 19.41 35.44
C VAL A 98 -27.07 18.88 36.64
N LEU A 99 -27.66 17.69 36.55
CA LEU A 99 -28.45 17.09 37.63
C LEU A 99 -27.62 16.76 38.88
N SER A 100 -26.31 16.56 38.76
CA SER A 100 -25.43 16.34 39.92
C SER A 100 -25.48 17.49 40.93
N SER A 101 -25.77 18.71 40.48
CA SER A 101 -25.96 19.89 41.36
C SER A 101 -27.19 19.80 42.27
N LEU A 102 -28.14 18.91 41.97
CA LEU A 102 -29.29 18.63 42.84
C LEU A 102 -28.95 17.66 43.98
N VAL A 103 -27.83 16.93 43.90
CA VAL A 103 -27.47 15.91 44.89
C VAL A 103 -27.37 16.49 46.32
N PRO A 104 -26.70 17.64 46.57
CA PRO A 104 -26.68 18.23 47.91
C PRO A 104 -28.08 18.56 48.45
N GLN A 105 -28.97 19.11 47.60
CA GLN A 105 -30.34 19.48 47.97
C GLN A 105 -31.19 18.26 48.32
N ILE A 106 -31.05 17.17 47.56
CA ILE A 106 -31.75 15.90 47.84
C ILE A 106 -31.22 15.27 49.14
N LEU A 107 -29.90 15.29 49.34
CA LEU A 107 -29.28 14.77 50.55
C LEU A 107 -29.68 15.55 51.80
N ASP A 108 -29.94 16.86 51.71
CA ASP A 108 -30.46 17.64 52.85
C ASP A 108 -31.86 17.20 53.29
N ILE A 109 -32.67 16.65 52.38
CA ILE A 109 -34.01 16.11 52.68
C ILE A 109 -33.92 14.68 53.22
N VAL A 110 -33.14 13.81 52.54
CA VAL A 110 -33.12 12.36 52.81
C VAL A 110 -32.16 11.99 53.96
N LEU A 111 -31.04 12.72 54.08
CA LEU A 111 -30.00 12.47 55.08
C LEU A 111 -29.48 13.81 55.64
N PRO A 112 -30.29 14.52 56.46
CA PRO A 112 -29.93 15.83 56.99
C PRO A 112 -28.69 15.75 57.89
N LEU A 113 -27.81 16.75 57.77
CA LEU A 113 -26.65 16.94 58.65
C LEU A 113 -26.94 18.05 59.67
N ASN A 114 -26.19 18.07 60.79
CA ASN A 114 -26.28 19.16 61.76
C ASN A 114 -25.77 20.50 61.20
N GLU A 115 -25.00 20.47 60.11
CA GLU A 115 -24.51 21.63 59.37
C GLU A 115 -25.05 21.62 57.93
N SER A 116 -25.29 22.80 57.35
CA SER A 116 -25.78 22.92 55.97
C SER A 116 -24.70 22.55 54.95
N ARG A 117 -25.02 21.71 53.97
CA ARG A 117 -24.12 21.40 52.84
C ARG A 117 -23.85 22.65 51.99
N PRO A 118 -22.67 22.77 51.36
CA PRO A 118 -22.41 23.84 50.40
C PRO A 118 -23.32 23.69 49.16
N VAL A 119 -23.79 24.81 48.62
CA VAL A 119 -24.52 24.82 47.35
C VAL A 119 -23.53 24.58 46.23
N VAL A 120 -23.84 23.61 45.37
CA VAL A 120 -23.05 23.30 44.17
C VAL A 120 -23.86 23.75 42.96
N LEU A 121 -23.36 24.74 42.22
CA LEU A 121 -24.05 25.24 41.02
C LEU A 121 -23.78 24.33 39.81
N PRO A 122 -24.70 24.23 38.84
CA PRO A 122 -24.44 23.52 37.58
C PRO A 122 -23.24 24.09 36.83
N PHE A 123 -23.16 25.41 36.79
CA PHE A 123 -22.05 26.16 36.22
C PHE A 123 -21.66 27.26 37.20
N GLU A 124 -20.38 27.29 37.57
CA GLU A 124 -19.82 28.32 38.45
C GLU A 124 -19.84 29.67 37.73
N ALA A 125 -20.84 30.50 38.03
CA ALA A 125 -21.03 31.81 37.44
C ALA A 125 -21.65 32.76 38.47
N TYR A 126 -21.27 34.05 38.39
CA TYR A 126 -21.77 35.06 39.31
C TYR A 126 -23.09 35.67 38.79
N PHE A 127 -24.19 35.43 39.51
CA PHE A 127 -25.55 35.82 39.10
C PHE A 127 -26.07 37.13 39.73
N PHE A 128 -25.27 37.83 40.55
CA PHE A 128 -25.67 39.07 41.25
C PHE A 128 -26.91 38.92 42.16
N VAL A 129 -27.27 37.69 42.54
CA VAL A 129 -28.38 37.34 43.44
C VAL A 129 -27.87 36.33 44.48
N ASP A 130 -28.62 36.14 45.58
CA ASP A 130 -28.29 35.11 46.56
C ASP A 130 -28.47 33.71 45.96
N GLU A 131 -27.39 32.94 45.90
CA GLU A 131 -27.35 31.63 45.25
C GLU A 131 -28.19 30.57 45.98
N LYS A 132 -28.36 30.71 47.29
CA LYS A 132 -29.17 29.76 48.09
C LYS A 132 -30.65 30.02 47.89
N GLU A 133 -31.07 31.29 47.92
CA GLU A 133 -32.47 31.68 47.76
C GLU A 133 -32.98 31.41 46.33
N TYR A 134 -32.16 31.71 45.32
CA TYR A 134 -32.56 31.61 43.90
C TYR A 134 -32.06 30.34 43.20
N PHE A 135 -31.59 29.34 43.94
CA PHE A 135 -30.96 28.13 43.41
C PHE A 135 -31.73 27.49 42.24
N PHE A 136 -33.04 27.23 42.40
CA PHE A 136 -33.84 26.55 41.38
C PHE A 136 -33.99 27.38 40.09
N TYR A 137 -34.04 28.71 40.20
CA TYR A 137 -34.09 29.60 39.03
C TYR A 137 -32.75 29.58 38.30
N ILE A 138 -31.63 29.64 39.03
CA ILE A 138 -30.28 29.54 38.48
C ILE A 138 -30.07 28.18 37.81
N PHE A 139 -30.50 27.11 38.47
CA PHE A 139 -30.45 25.75 37.96
C PHE A 139 -31.22 25.60 36.64
N LEU A 140 -32.47 26.05 36.60
CA LEU A 140 -33.31 25.96 35.40
C LEU A 140 -32.73 26.78 34.24
N HIS A 141 -32.24 27.98 34.54
CA HIS A 141 -31.55 28.81 33.55
C HIS A 141 -30.30 28.11 33.01
N GLY A 142 -29.46 27.56 33.89
CA GLY A 142 -28.26 26.81 33.52
C GLY A 142 -28.56 25.60 32.65
N LEU A 143 -29.59 24.82 33.00
CA LEU A 143 -30.04 23.68 32.20
C LEU A 143 -30.46 24.12 30.79
N ILE A 144 -31.33 25.14 30.67
CA ILE A 144 -31.81 25.62 29.36
C ILE A 144 -30.67 26.16 28.50
N VAL A 145 -29.78 26.96 29.09
CA VAL A 145 -28.65 27.55 28.35
C VAL A 145 -27.70 26.46 27.87
N ALA A 146 -27.41 25.46 28.70
CA ALA A 146 -26.53 24.37 28.33
C ALA A 146 -27.14 23.46 27.25
N GLU A 147 -28.45 23.19 27.32
CA GLU A 147 -29.19 22.48 26.29
C GLU A 147 -29.12 23.21 24.94
N ILE A 148 -29.35 24.53 24.93
CA ILE A 148 -29.23 25.33 23.70
C ILE A 148 -27.80 25.28 23.15
N ALA A 149 -26.79 25.39 24.02
CA ALA A 149 -25.39 25.37 23.61
C ALA A 149 -24.97 24.01 23.02
N ILE A 150 -25.32 22.89 23.68
CA ILE A 150 -24.95 21.55 23.21
C ILE A 150 -25.66 21.19 21.91
N MET A 151 -26.90 21.65 21.72
CA MET A 151 -27.65 21.40 20.49
C MET A 151 -26.96 21.99 19.25
N GLY A 152 -26.28 23.14 19.39
CA GLY A 152 -25.47 23.71 18.31
C GLY A 152 -24.28 22.82 17.94
N LEU A 153 -23.59 22.27 18.94
CA LEU A 153 -22.48 21.34 18.74
C LEU A 153 -22.94 20.02 18.12
N ILE A 154 -24.01 19.42 18.66
CA ILE A 154 -24.61 18.20 18.12
C ILE A 154 -25.00 18.40 16.65
N ALA A 155 -25.61 19.54 16.30
CA ALA A 155 -25.98 19.83 14.92
C ALA A 155 -24.76 19.91 13.99
N PHE A 156 -23.67 20.52 14.44
CA PHE A 156 -22.42 20.59 13.68
C PHE A 156 -21.78 19.20 13.48
N ASP A 157 -21.63 18.44 14.56
CA ASP A 157 -21.02 17.12 14.57
C ASP A 157 -21.81 16.14 13.69
N THR A 158 -23.13 16.11 13.84
CA THR A 158 -23.99 15.19 13.08
C THR A 158 -24.07 15.56 11.60
N MET A 159 -23.94 16.84 11.25
CA MET A 159 -23.80 17.27 9.86
C MET A 159 -22.50 16.73 9.24
N PHE A 160 -21.37 16.84 9.96
CA PHE A 160 -20.10 16.26 9.50
C PHE A 160 -20.21 14.73 9.32
N MET A 161 -20.71 14.00 10.32
CA MET A 161 -20.92 12.54 10.23
C MET A 161 -21.79 12.17 9.02
N THR A 162 -22.84 12.94 8.75
CA THR A 162 -23.71 12.71 7.59
C THR A 162 -22.96 12.88 6.27
N PHE A 163 -22.07 13.87 6.17
CA PHE A 163 -21.25 14.06 4.97
C PHE A 163 -20.20 12.94 4.80
N VAL A 164 -19.58 12.47 5.88
CA VAL A 164 -18.67 11.32 5.86
C VAL A 164 -19.40 10.05 5.38
N GLU A 165 -20.57 9.76 5.93
CA GLU A 165 -21.38 8.61 5.50
C GLU A 165 -21.84 8.73 4.04
N HIS A 166 -22.18 9.94 3.60
CA HIS A 166 -22.52 10.19 2.19
C HIS A 166 -21.37 9.81 1.26
N VAL A 167 -20.17 10.32 1.51
CA VAL A 167 -19.01 10.02 0.65
C VAL A 167 -18.57 8.55 0.73
N CYS A 168 -18.65 7.92 1.91
CA CYS A 168 -18.47 6.47 2.07
C CYS A 168 -19.47 5.69 1.21
N GLY A 169 -20.74 6.14 1.17
CA GLY A 169 -21.76 5.60 0.29
C GLY A 169 -21.43 5.74 -1.20
N ILE A 170 -20.89 6.89 -1.63
CA ILE A 170 -20.44 7.07 -3.02
C ILE A 170 -19.27 6.14 -3.35
N PHE A 171 -18.30 5.96 -2.45
CA PHE A 171 -17.23 4.96 -2.63
C PHE A 171 -17.79 3.54 -2.77
N ALA A 172 -18.76 3.16 -1.94
CA ALA A 172 -19.41 1.86 -2.03
C ALA A 172 -20.17 1.66 -3.35
N VAL A 173 -20.90 2.69 -3.81
CA VAL A 173 -21.59 2.67 -5.12
C VAL A 173 -20.58 2.55 -6.26
N ALA A 174 -19.47 3.30 -6.22
CA ALA A 174 -18.42 3.18 -7.22
C ALA A 174 -17.84 1.76 -7.25
N GLY A 175 -17.49 1.20 -6.09
CA GLY A 175 -17.00 -0.17 -5.96
C GLY A 175 -17.99 -1.22 -6.51
N PHE A 176 -19.28 -1.08 -6.19
CA PHE A 176 -20.33 -1.93 -6.75
C PHE A 176 -20.40 -1.87 -8.29
N ARG A 177 -20.25 -0.68 -8.88
CA ARG A 177 -20.22 -0.52 -10.34
C ARG A 177 -19.01 -1.22 -10.96
N PHE A 178 -17.84 -1.15 -10.34
CA PHE A 178 -16.64 -1.88 -10.79
C PHE A 178 -16.80 -3.40 -10.67
N GLU A 179 -17.35 -3.91 -9.57
CA GLU A 179 -17.61 -5.35 -9.41
C GLU A 179 -18.57 -5.88 -10.48
N ARG A 180 -19.64 -5.13 -10.78
CA ARG A 180 -20.59 -5.52 -11.82
C ARG A 180 -19.94 -5.54 -13.20
N LEU A 181 -19.10 -4.56 -13.52
CA LEU A 181 -18.34 -4.50 -14.78
C LEU A 181 -17.48 -5.76 -15.00
N VAL A 182 -16.78 -6.21 -13.95
CA VAL A 182 -15.89 -7.37 -14.02
C VAL A 182 -16.70 -8.65 -14.22
N ARG A 183 -17.78 -8.82 -13.45
CA ARG A 183 -18.66 -9.99 -13.56
C ARG A 183 -19.28 -10.09 -14.95
N GLU A 184 -19.69 -8.96 -15.52
CA GLU A 184 -20.24 -8.90 -16.88
C GLU A 184 -19.19 -9.16 -17.95
N GLU A 185 -17.94 -8.71 -17.79
CA GLU A 185 -16.82 -9.00 -18.71
C GLU A 185 -16.47 -10.49 -18.75
N VAL A 186 -16.41 -11.15 -17.58
CA VAL A 186 -16.17 -12.61 -17.50
C VAL A 186 -17.25 -13.38 -18.25
N ASN A 187 -18.52 -13.01 -18.10
CA ASN A 187 -19.63 -13.63 -18.81
C ASN A 187 -19.65 -13.30 -20.31
N ALA A 188 -19.17 -12.11 -20.69
CA ALA A 188 -19.09 -11.66 -22.08
C ALA A 188 -17.92 -12.27 -22.86
N LEU A 189 -16.84 -12.69 -22.18
CA LEU A 189 -15.70 -13.35 -22.82
C LEU A 189 -16.09 -14.69 -23.48
N GLU A 190 -17.26 -15.25 -23.13
CA GLU A 190 -17.86 -16.41 -23.80
C GLU A 190 -18.56 -16.07 -25.13
N ILE A 191 -18.81 -14.78 -25.43
CA ILE A 191 -19.58 -14.33 -26.61
C ILE A 191 -18.84 -13.15 -27.29
N VAL A 192 -17.97 -13.48 -28.25
CA VAL A 192 -17.15 -12.49 -28.99
C VAL A 192 -18.03 -11.54 -29.82
N ASN A 193 -18.10 -10.26 -29.45
CA ASN A 193 -18.66 -9.23 -30.33
C ASN A 193 -18.08 -7.81 -30.08
N ASN A 194 -17.81 -7.05 -31.15
CA ASN A 194 -17.11 -5.75 -31.10
C ASN A 194 -17.92 -4.59 -30.46
N ASP A 195 -19.25 -4.70 -30.39
CA ASP A 195 -20.13 -3.68 -29.78
C ASP A 195 -20.01 -3.63 -28.23
N MET A 196 -19.49 -4.72 -27.63
CA MET A 196 -19.27 -4.82 -26.18
C MET A 196 -18.20 -3.86 -25.67
N ASN A 197 -17.17 -3.56 -26.48
CA ASN A 197 -16.07 -2.69 -26.06
C ASN A 197 -16.52 -1.24 -25.82
N HIS A 198 -17.41 -0.70 -26.66
CA HIS A 198 -17.92 0.66 -26.48
C HIS A 198 -18.81 0.76 -25.22
N THR A 199 -19.69 -0.22 -25.02
CA THR A 199 -20.57 -0.27 -23.84
C THR A 199 -19.78 -0.47 -22.54
N TYR A 200 -18.77 -1.33 -22.56
CA TYR A 200 -17.85 -1.54 -21.46
C TYR A 200 -17.08 -0.26 -21.12
N ASN A 201 -16.46 0.38 -22.12
CA ASN A 201 -15.70 1.63 -21.92
C ASN A 201 -16.59 2.74 -21.35
N LYS A 202 -17.84 2.85 -21.83
CA LYS A 202 -18.81 3.81 -21.30
C LYS A 202 -19.14 3.53 -19.82
N ARG A 203 -19.39 2.28 -19.45
CA ARG A 203 -19.68 1.89 -18.07
C ARG A 203 -18.46 2.09 -17.16
N MET A 204 -17.26 1.76 -17.65
CA MET A 204 -15.99 2.00 -16.97
C MET A 204 -15.79 3.49 -16.68
N ALA A 205 -16.01 4.35 -17.69
CA ALA A 205 -15.97 5.80 -17.51
C ALA A 205 -16.96 6.28 -16.44
N CYS A 206 -18.21 5.79 -16.45
CA CYS A 206 -19.20 6.13 -15.42
C CYS A 206 -18.80 5.67 -14.00
N SER A 207 -18.08 4.56 -13.86
CA SER A 207 -17.55 4.09 -12.57
C SER A 207 -16.38 4.95 -12.10
N MET A 208 -15.48 5.32 -13.01
CA MET A 208 -14.38 6.24 -12.75
C MET A 208 -14.89 7.63 -12.37
N ASP A 209 -15.91 8.14 -13.06
CA ASP A 209 -16.54 9.42 -12.75
C ASP A 209 -17.15 9.43 -11.34
N ALA A 210 -17.77 8.32 -10.90
CA ALA A 210 -18.31 8.18 -9.55
C ALA A 210 -17.21 8.15 -8.48
N HIS A 211 -16.11 7.44 -8.75
CA HIS A 211 -14.94 7.43 -7.86
C HIS A 211 -14.30 8.82 -7.75
N TRP A 212 -14.12 9.50 -8.88
CA TRP A 212 -13.59 10.87 -8.92
C TRP A 212 -14.50 11.85 -8.16
N ALA A 213 -15.82 11.72 -8.33
CA ALA A 213 -16.79 12.50 -7.57
C ALA A 213 -16.69 12.27 -6.06
N ALA A 214 -16.40 11.05 -5.60
CA ALA A 214 -16.17 10.75 -4.18
C ALA A 214 -14.89 11.42 -3.66
N LEU A 215 -13.79 11.35 -4.43
CA LEU A 215 -12.52 12.00 -4.08
C LEU A 215 -12.66 13.52 -4.00
N GLU A 216 -13.32 14.13 -4.99
CA GLU A 216 -13.59 15.57 -5.01
C GLU A 216 -14.43 16.00 -3.78
N PHE A 217 -15.43 15.18 -3.40
CA PHE A 217 -16.23 15.45 -2.21
C PHE A 217 -15.39 15.32 -0.93
N ALA A 218 -14.55 14.28 -0.81
CA ALA A 218 -13.67 14.08 0.34
C ALA A 218 -12.66 15.21 0.50
N GLU A 219 -12.08 15.70 -0.60
CA GLU A 219 -11.17 16.85 -0.60
C GLU A 219 -11.87 18.14 -0.14
N HIS A 220 -13.10 18.39 -0.62
CA HIS A 220 -13.87 19.54 -0.16
C HIS A 220 -14.28 19.42 1.32
N LEU A 221 -14.59 18.20 1.77
CA LEU A 221 -14.89 17.91 3.17
C LEU A 221 -13.65 18.22 4.04
N GLU A 222 -12.49 17.71 3.66
CA GLU A 222 -11.21 17.99 4.35
C GLU A 222 -10.94 19.50 4.41
N ASN A 223 -10.99 20.20 3.27
CA ASN A 223 -10.75 21.64 3.20
C ASN A 223 -11.74 22.47 4.05
N THR A 224 -12.97 21.99 4.25
CA THR A 224 -13.99 22.68 5.05
C THR A 224 -13.78 22.48 6.55
N PHE A 225 -13.38 21.28 6.98
CA PHE A 225 -13.37 20.91 8.40
C PHE A 225 -11.99 20.83 9.04
N SER A 226 -10.89 20.69 8.29
CA SER A 226 -9.54 20.49 8.84
C SER A 226 -9.09 21.57 9.82
N LEU A 227 -9.35 22.85 9.52
CA LEU A 227 -8.99 23.94 10.43
C LEU A 227 -9.85 23.92 11.71
N ASN A 228 -11.15 23.61 11.58
CA ASN A 228 -12.05 23.51 12.72
C ASN A 228 -11.63 22.36 13.65
N PHE A 229 -11.31 21.19 13.10
CA PHE A 229 -10.80 20.06 13.89
C PHE A 229 -9.44 20.32 14.52
N GLY A 230 -8.56 21.06 13.83
CA GLY A 230 -7.28 21.49 14.44
C GLY A 230 -7.48 22.38 15.67
N ILE A 231 -8.44 23.32 15.61
CA ILE A 231 -8.82 24.17 16.74
C ILE A 231 -9.49 23.34 17.84
N GLU A 232 -10.40 22.45 17.46
CA GLU A 232 -11.13 21.57 18.38
C GLU A 232 -10.18 20.65 19.15
N LEU A 233 -9.22 20.01 18.48
CA LEU A 233 -8.21 19.16 19.11
C LEU A 233 -7.37 19.94 20.14
N LEU A 234 -6.98 21.18 19.81
CA LEU A 234 -6.28 22.06 20.74
C LEU A 234 -7.14 22.39 21.96
N LEU A 235 -8.40 22.76 21.75
CA LEU A 235 -9.34 23.08 22.83
C LEU A 235 -9.61 21.86 23.72
N VAL A 236 -9.88 20.70 23.14
CA VAL A 236 -10.10 19.44 23.85
C VAL A 236 -8.87 19.09 24.69
N THR A 237 -7.65 19.28 24.18
CA THR A 237 -6.42 19.00 24.94
C THR A 237 -6.28 19.90 26.18
N ILE A 238 -6.58 21.20 26.03
CA ILE A 238 -6.55 22.16 27.14
C ILE A 238 -7.63 21.80 28.18
N VAL A 239 -8.86 21.57 27.73
CA VAL A 239 -9.99 21.22 28.59
C VAL A 239 -9.75 19.89 29.31
N LEU A 240 -9.24 18.87 28.62
CA LEU A 240 -8.89 17.58 29.20
C LEU A 240 -7.82 17.72 30.29
N SER A 241 -6.81 18.57 30.05
CA SER A 241 -5.74 18.83 31.03
C SER A 241 -6.28 19.50 32.30
N ILE A 242 -7.14 20.51 32.15
CA ILE A 242 -7.77 21.22 33.28
C ILE A 242 -8.69 20.28 34.06
N THR A 243 -9.51 19.50 33.36
CA THR A 243 -10.49 18.62 33.98
C THR A 243 -9.84 17.43 34.68
N LEU A 244 -8.77 16.86 34.13
CA LEU A 244 -7.96 15.86 34.83
C LEU A 244 -7.34 16.41 36.12
N PHE A 245 -6.86 17.65 36.11
CA PHE A 245 -6.40 18.32 37.32
C PHE A 245 -7.54 18.46 38.35
N GLN A 246 -8.72 18.89 37.92
CA GLN A 246 -9.91 18.99 38.79
C GLN A 246 -10.31 17.64 39.39
N VAL A 247 -10.21 16.53 38.65
CA VAL A 247 -10.44 15.18 39.20
C VAL A 247 -9.49 14.88 40.36
N THR A 248 -8.20 15.26 40.24
CA THR A 248 -7.22 15.02 41.31
C THR A 248 -7.49 15.90 42.54
N GLU A 249 -7.82 17.18 42.33
CA GLU A 249 -8.10 18.14 43.39
C GLU A 249 -9.38 17.77 44.17
N GLN A 250 -10.43 17.37 43.47
CA GLN A 250 -11.75 17.07 44.05
C GLN A 250 -11.89 15.61 44.54
N SER A 251 -10.79 14.85 44.60
CA SER A 251 -10.80 13.42 44.97
C SER A 251 -11.43 13.11 46.34
N HIS A 252 -11.49 14.09 47.25
CA HIS A 252 -12.15 13.97 48.53
C HIS A 252 -13.69 14.08 48.45
N ASN A 253 -14.23 14.73 47.42
CA ASN A 253 -15.68 14.86 47.20
C ASN A 253 -16.11 13.92 46.07
N PHE A 254 -16.66 12.76 46.44
CA PHE A 254 -17.04 11.70 45.51
C PHE A 254 -17.96 12.17 44.37
N VAL A 255 -18.95 13.02 44.66
CA VAL A 255 -19.92 13.48 43.66
C VAL A 255 -19.24 14.39 42.63
N GLU A 256 -18.37 15.27 43.09
CA GLU A 256 -17.65 16.24 42.26
C GLU A 256 -16.56 15.55 41.41
N ALA A 257 -15.82 14.63 42.00
CA ALA A 257 -14.87 13.79 41.28
C ALA A 257 -15.57 12.98 40.18
N LEU A 258 -16.72 12.36 40.50
CA LEU A 258 -17.50 11.59 39.53
C LEU A 258 -18.02 12.46 38.38
N ARG A 259 -18.45 13.70 38.68
CA ARG A 259 -18.89 14.71 37.69
C ARG A 259 -17.79 14.99 36.66
N HIS A 260 -16.56 15.25 37.13
CA HIS A 260 -15.43 15.52 36.23
C HIS A 260 -14.94 14.26 35.49
N ILE A 261 -14.97 13.08 36.13
CA ILE A 261 -14.63 11.80 35.46
C ILE A 261 -15.59 11.53 34.30
N ASN A 262 -16.90 11.75 34.50
CA ASN A 262 -17.90 11.59 33.43
C ASN A 262 -17.63 12.54 32.26
N TYR A 263 -17.27 13.80 32.55
CA TYR A 263 -16.93 14.77 31.52
C TYR A 263 -15.66 14.39 30.74
N VAL A 264 -14.62 13.90 31.42
CA VAL A 264 -13.40 13.35 30.77
C VAL A 264 -13.75 12.18 29.86
N MET A 265 -14.57 11.24 30.33
CA MET A 265 -15.00 10.10 29.52
C MET A 265 -15.77 10.56 28.27
N ALA A 266 -16.66 11.54 28.41
CA ALA A 266 -17.41 12.09 27.29
C ALA A 266 -16.52 12.76 26.24
N LEU A 267 -15.50 13.53 26.65
CA LEU A 267 -14.53 14.13 25.73
C LEU A 267 -13.72 13.07 24.96
N LEU A 268 -13.34 11.98 25.63
CA LEU A 268 -12.63 10.87 24.97
C LEU A 268 -13.53 10.13 23.98
N VAL A 269 -14.80 9.89 24.33
CA VAL A 269 -15.78 9.28 23.41
C VAL A 269 -16.03 10.17 22.20
N HIS A 270 -16.17 11.48 22.42
CA HIS A 270 -16.31 12.47 21.34
C HIS A 270 -15.14 12.40 20.36
N LEU A 271 -13.90 12.51 20.84
CA LEU A 271 -12.71 12.39 19.99
C LEU A 271 -12.65 11.04 19.28
N PHE A 272 -12.98 9.95 19.97
CA PHE A 272 -12.99 8.61 19.39
C PHE A 272 -13.97 8.51 18.22
N VAL A 273 -15.17 9.07 18.34
CA VAL A 273 -16.17 9.07 17.24
C VAL A 273 -15.64 9.79 16.01
N PHE A 274 -14.99 10.95 16.18
CA PHE A 274 -14.39 11.67 15.04
C PHE A 274 -13.23 10.90 14.39
N CYS A 275 -12.36 10.28 15.19
CA CYS A 275 -11.29 9.43 14.67
C CYS A 275 -11.85 8.21 13.94
N TRP A 276 -12.92 7.61 14.46
CA TRP A 276 -13.60 6.48 13.85
C TRP A 276 -14.18 6.83 12.47
N GLU A 277 -14.88 7.97 12.37
CA GLU A 277 -15.41 8.46 11.08
C GLU A 277 -14.30 8.75 10.07
N GLY A 278 -13.20 9.37 10.51
CA GLY A 278 -12.02 9.59 9.67
C GLY A 278 -11.40 8.28 9.17
N GLN A 279 -11.24 7.30 10.05
CA GLN A 279 -10.72 5.98 9.69
C GLN A 279 -11.64 5.26 8.70
N LYS A 280 -12.95 5.32 8.92
CA LYS A 280 -13.96 4.73 8.02
C LYS A 280 -13.87 5.30 6.61
N LEU A 281 -13.65 6.61 6.47
CA LEU A 281 -13.44 7.26 5.17
C LEU A 281 -12.17 6.76 4.47
N ILE A 282 -11.06 6.63 5.22
CA ILE A 282 -9.79 6.09 4.70
C ILE A 282 -9.98 4.65 4.23
N ASP A 283 -10.63 3.81 5.05
CA ASP A 283 -10.87 2.40 4.73
C ASP A 283 -11.69 2.24 3.45
N HIS A 284 -12.73 3.06 3.25
CA HIS A 284 -13.52 3.05 2.02
C HIS A 284 -12.73 3.49 0.78
N SER A 285 -11.84 4.47 0.93
CA SER A 285 -10.93 4.90 -0.14
C SER A 285 -9.92 3.80 -0.50
N LEU A 286 -9.32 3.14 0.50
CA LEU A 286 -8.35 2.06 0.30
C LEU A 286 -8.99 0.81 -0.30
N LEU A 287 -10.15 0.38 0.21
CA LEU A 287 -10.88 -0.76 -0.35
C LEU A 287 -11.21 -0.54 -1.84
N MET A 288 -11.51 0.70 -2.21
CA MET A 288 -11.75 1.05 -3.60
C MET A 288 -10.49 0.90 -4.46
N HIS A 289 -9.35 1.36 -3.96
CA HIS A 289 -8.07 1.17 -4.61
C HIS A 289 -7.73 -0.32 -4.78
N GLU A 290 -7.89 -1.12 -3.74
CA GLU A 290 -7.65 -2.57 -3.78
C GLU A 290 -8.51 -3.26 -4.84
N LYS A 291 -9.82 -2.96 -4.89
CA LYS A 291 -10.72 -3.50 -5.92
C LYS A 291 -10.30 -3.11 -7.33
N ILE A 292 -9.99 -1.82 -7.56
CA ILE A 292 -9.52 -1.36 -8.88
C ILE A 292 -8.22 -2.08 -9.26
N MET A 293 -7.28 -2.20 -8.32
CA MET A 293 -6.00 -2.86 -8.56
C MET A 293 -6.18 -4.35 -8.84
N GLU A 294 -7.04 -5.06 -8.11
CA GLU A 294 -7.34 -6.47 -8.38
C GLU A 294 -7.88 -6.66 -9.81
N ILE A 295 -8.78 -5.78 -10.25
CA ILE A 295 -9.37 -5.80 -11.59
C ILE A 295 -8.31 -5.57 -12.68
N ILE A 296 -7.49 -4.53 -12.51
CA ILE A 296 -6.41 -4.21 -13.45
C ILE A 296 -5.39 -5.35 -13.47
N TRP A 297 -5.04 -5.88 -12.30
CA TRP A 297 -4.02 -6.91 -12.15
C TRP A 297 -4.45 -8.24 -12.76
N ASP A 298 -5.69 -8.66 -12.54
CA ASP A 298 -6.21 -9.90 -13.14
C ASP A 298 -6.25 -9.79 -14.67
N ARG A 299 -6.65 -8.61 -15.19
CA ARG A 299 -6.75 -8.36 -16.63
C ARG A 299 -5.38 -8.29 -17.34
N TYR A 300 -4.41 -7.59 -16.77
CA TYR A 300 -3.11 -7.35 -17.42
C TYR A 300 -2.04 -8.37 -17.05
N TYR A 301 -2.03 -8.85 -15.80
CA TYR A 301 -0.98 -9.72 -15.28
C TYR A 301 -1.48 -11.13 -14.97
N GLY A 302 -2.71 -11.50 -15.33
CA GLY A 302 -3.26 -12.83 -15.03
C GLY A 302 -2.37 -13.99 -15.50
N ILE A 303 -1.79 -13.90 -16.69
CA ILE A 303 -0.86 -14.92 -17.22
C ILE A 303 0.45 -14.92 -16.43
N THR A 304 1.04 -13.74 -16.23
CA THR A 304 2.31 -13.56 -15.50
C THR A 304 2.19 -14.00 -14.04
N LYS A 305 1.08 -13.68 -13.36
CA LYS A 305 0.75 -14.11 -12.00
C LYS A 305 0.62 -15.63 -11.91
N ARG A 306 -0.07 -16.28 -12.86
CA ARG A 306 -0.16 -17.74 -12.93
C ARG A 306 1.22 -18.37 -13.11
N PHE A 307 2.03 -17.85 -14.02
CA PHE A 307 3.37 -18.39 -14.29
C PHE A 307 4.30 -18.22 -13.08
N LEU A 308 4.36 -17.02 -12.48
CA LEU A 308 5.18 -16.73 -11.31
C LEU A 308 4.70 -17.46 -10.05
N SER A 309 3.39 -17.67 -9.90
CA SER A 309 2.84 -18.46 -8.79
C SER A 309 3.15 -19.95 -8.94
N LEU A 310 3.13 -20.47 -10.17
CA LEU A 310 3.55 -21.85 -10.46
C LEU A 310 5.04 -22.06 -10.20
N SER A 311 5.89 -21.09 -10.57
CA SER A 311 7.34 -21.16 -10.30
C SER A 311 7.73 -20.88 -8.85
N GLY A 312 6.77 -20.52 -7.98
CA GLY A 312 7.05 -20.14 -6.58
C GLY A 312 7.76 -18.79 -6.44
N GLN A 313 7.78 -17.98 -7.50
CA GLN A 313 8.42 -16.65 -7.55
C GLN A 313 7.45 -15.51 -7.26
N TRP A 314 6.18 -15.80 -6.98
CA TRP A 314 5.18 -14.77 -6.69
C TRP A 314 5.45 -14.07 -5.34
N PRO A 315 5.51 -12.72 -5.27
CA PRO A 315 5.94 -11.99 -4.07
C PRO A 315 5.09 -12.24 -2.82
N TYR A 316 3.78 -12.39 -2.99
CA TYR A 316 2.81 -12.49 -1.88
C TYR A 316 2.42 -13.94 -1.52
N GLN A 317 3.16 -14.93 -2.02
CA GLN A 317 2.82 -16.34 -1.81
C GLN A 317 3.30 -16.84 -0.44
N ASN A 318 2.51 -17.72 0.19
CA ASN A 318 2.86 -18.29 1.49
C ASN A 318 4.19 -19.05 1.40
N LYS A 319 5.06 -18.88 2.41
CA LYS A 319 6.43 -19.42 2.45
C LYS A 319 6.49 -20.93 2.19
N ASN A 320 5.57 -21.69 2.80
CA ASN A 320 5.51 -23.14 2.64
C ASN A 320 5.11 -23.54 1.21
N GLU A 321 4.15 -22.82 0.65
CA GLU A 321 3.65 -23.06 -0.70
C GLU A 321 4.70 -22.71 -1.76
N LYS A 322 5.41 -21.59 -1.56
CA LYS A 322 6.56 -21.17 -2.37
C LYS A 322 7.64 -22.25 -2.41
N MET A 323 8.06 -22.76 -1.25
CA MET A 323 9.10 -23.80 -1.17
C MET A 323 8.66 -25.11 -1.85
N LEU A 324 7.41 -25.52 -1.63
CA LEU A 324 6.85 -26.72 -2.25
C LEU A 324 6.85 -26.60 -3.78
N ARG A 325 6.32 -25.50 -4.32
CA ARG A 325 6.21 -25.29 -5.77
C ARG A 325 7.58 -25.17 -6.43
N LEU A 326 8.51 -24.43 -5.81
CA LEU A 326 9.89 -24.35 -6.29
C LEU A 326 10.57 -25.73 -6.31
N SER A 327 10.37 -26.55 -5.28
CA SER A 327 10.92 -27.91 -5.22
C SER A 327 10.34 -28.81 -6.31
N ILE A 328 9.04 -28.72 -6.59
CA ILE A 328 8.38 -29.51 -7.64
C ILE A 328 8.91 -29.10 -9.01
N VAL A 329 8.99 -27.80 -9.30
CA VAL A 329 9.46 -27.27 -10.59
C VAL A 329 10.92 -27.63 -10.82
N THR A 330 11.80 -27.44 -9.83
CA THR A 330 13.22 -27.80 -9.95
C THR A 330 13.42 -29.31 -10.13
N THR A 331 12.67 -30.14 -9.40
CA THR A 331 12.72 -31.60 -9.57
C THR A 331 12.23 -32.03 -10.95
N ALA A 332 11.12 -31.46 -11.45
CA ALA A 332 10.61 -31.76 -12.78
C ALA A 332 11.60 -31.39 -13.89
N ILE A 333 12.23 -30.20 -13.79
CA ILE A 333 13.26 -29.76 -14.73
C ILE A 333 14.45 -30.73 -14.71
N LEU A 334 14.92 -31.15 -13.53
CA LEU A 334 16.02 -32.11 -13.42
C LEU A 334 15.65 -33.48 -14.01
N VAL A 335 14.46 -34.00 -13.71
CA VAL A 335 13.99 -35.29 -14.23
C VAL A 335 13.90 -35.31 -15.75
N ILE A 336 13.52 -34.20 -16.38
CA ILE A 336 13.44 -34.09 -17.85
C ILE A 336 14.84 -33.95 -18.47
N ASN A 337 15.70 -33.10 -17.91
CA ASN A 337 16.99 -32.76 -18.54
C ASN A 337 18.08 -33.82 -18.36
N VAL A 338 18.14 -34.50 -17.20
CA VAL A 338 19.17 -35.52 -16.93
C VAL A 338 19.23 -36.65 -17.97
N PRO A 339 18.12 -37.29 -18.38
CA PRO A 339 18.17 -38.33 -19.41
C PRO A 339 18.55 -37.76 -20.78
N GLN A 340 18.14 -36.54 -21.11
CA GLN A 340 18.48 -35.89 -22.38
C GLN A 340 19.98 -35.59 -22.48
N ILE A 341 20.58 -35.05 -21.43
CA ILE A 341 22.03 -34.77 -21.37
C ILE A 341 22.83 -36.08 -21.50
N ARG A 342 22.36 -37.17 -20.88
CA ARG A 342 22.98 -38.49 -21.01
C ARG A 342 22.99 -38.97 -22.46
N ILE A 343 21.84 -38.88 -23.15
CA ILE A 343 21.72 -39.28 -24.56
C ILE A 343 22.67 -38.45 -25.42
N LEU A 344 22.68 -37.13 -25.26
CA LEU A 344 23.57 -36.24 -26.02
C LEU A 344 25.06 -36.57 -25.79
N THR A 345 25.45 -36.87 -24.55
CA THR A 345 26.83 -37.24 -24.21
C THR A 345 27.23 -38.59 -24.84
N ASP A 346 26.32 -39.56 -24.84
CA ASP A 346 26.54 -40.86 -25.49
C ASP A 346 26.70 -40.69 -27.03
N CYS A 347 25.89 -39.83 -27.66
CA CYS A 347 26.00 -39.49 -29.08
C CYS A 347 27.36 -38.89 -29.42
N VAL A 348 27.85 -37.93 -28.64
CA VAL A 348 29.19 -37.33 -28.82
C VAL A 348 30.28 -38.41 -28.85
N SER A 349 30.21 -39.39 -27.92
CA SER A 349 31.18 -40.49 -27.86
C SER A 349 31.09 -41.42 -29.08
N ILE A 350 29.88 -41.70 -29.56
CA ILE A 350 29.65 -42.55 -30.73
C ILE A 350 30.19 -41.89 -31.99
N ASP A 351 29.92 -40.60 -32.17
CA ASP A 351 30.33 -39.86 -33.36
C ASP A 351 31.86 -39.79 -33.47
N TRP A 352 32.55 -39.59 -32.34
CA TRP A 352 34.02 -39.58 -32.33
C TRP A 352 34.62 -40.92 -32.77
N LYS A 353 33.93 -42.04 -32.50
CA LYS A 353 34.34 -43.40 -32.94
C LYS A 353 34.01 -43.68 -34.40
N ARG A 354 33.13 -42.88 -35.04
CA ARG A 354 32.71 -43.03 -36.44
C ARG A 354 33.61 -42.29 -37.44
N LEU A 355 34.53 -41.47 -36.95
CA LEU A 355 35.56 -40.82 -37.77
C LEU A 355 36.52 -41.89 -38.32
N GLN A 356 36.85 -41.80 -39.61
CA GLN A 356 37.60 -42.85 -40.33
C GLN A 356 39.00 -42.40 -40.78
N THR A 357 39.17 -41.12 -41.10
CA THR A 357 40.41 -40.58 -41.64
C THR A 357 41.06 -39.58 -40.67
N LEU A 358 42.37 -39.37 -40.82
CA LEU A 358 43.11 -38.40 -40.03
C LEU A 358 42.57 -36.97 -40.24
N GLU A 359 42.16 -36.65 -41.48
CA GLU A 359 41.62 -35.34 -41.86
C GLU A 359 40.26 -35.07 -41.22
N GLU A 360 39.40 -36.09 -41.10
CA GLU A 360 38.13 -35.97 -40.38
C GLU A 360 38.35 -35.69 -38.89
N HIS A 361 39.37 -36.30 -38.29
CA HIS A 361 39.78 -36.00 -36.91
C HIS A 361 40.34 -34.59 -36.76
N GLU A 362 41.14 -34.11 -37.72
CA GLU A 362 41.71 -32.76 -37.71
C GLU A 362 40.60 -31.70 -37.80
N ILE A 363 39.63 -31.86 -38.71
CA ILE A 363 38.45 -30.98 -38.81
C ILE A 363 37.74 -30.92 -37.46
N MET A 364 37.48 -32.06 -36.84
CA MET A 364 36.77 -32.10 -35.58
C MET A 364 37.56 -31.48 -34.42
N GLU A 365 38.89 -31.65 -34.42
CA GLU A 365 39.80 -31.03 -33.46
C GLU A 365 39.82 -29.49 -33.58
N THR A 366 39.65 -28.94 -34.79
CA THR A 366 39.52 -27.48 -34.97
C THR A 366 38.27 -26.92 -34.28
N TYR A 367 37.13 -27.62 -34.34
CA TYR A 367 35.90 -27.20 -33.64
C TYR A 367 36.03 -27.33 -32.12
N VAL A 368 36.64 -28.43 -31.63
CA VAL A 368 36.89 -28.60 -30.19
C VAL A 368 37.83 -27.52 -29.65
N THR A 369 38.90 -27.19 -30.37
CA THR A 369 39.83 -26.13 -29.95
C THR A 369 39.17 -24.75 -29.98
N GLY A 370 38.34 -24.45 -31.00
CA GLY A 370 37.51 -23.25 -31.04
C GLY A 370 36.55 -23.14 -29.86
N THR A 371 35.82 -24.23 -29.56
CA THR A 371 34.88 -24.31 -28.43
C THR A 371 35.57 -24.06 -27.10
N ARG A 372 36.77 -24.63 -26.89
CA ARG A 372 37.54 -24.42 -25.66
C ARG A 372 37.87 -22.94 -25.45
N TRP A 373 38.23 -22.21 -26.50
CA TRP A 373 38.47 -20.77 -26.42
C TRP A 373 37.19 -19.98 -26.10
N ILE A 374 36.07 -20.29 -26.78
CA ILE A 374 34.77 -19.63 -26.54
C ILE A 374 34.33 -19.83 -25.08
N VAL A 375 34.39 -21.06 -24.58
CA VAL A 375 34.03 -21.42 -23.20
C VAL A 375 34.91 -20.70 -22.18
N LEU A 376 36.22 -20.63 -22.41
CA LEU A 376 37.14 -19.93 -21.51
C LEU A 376 36.84 -18.43 -21.46
N VAL A 377 36.66 -17.79 -22.61
CA VAL A 377 36.32 -16.36 -22.69
C VAL A 377 34.98 -16.09 -22.01
N TYR A 378 33.95 -16.89 -22.30
CA TYR A 378 32.63 -16.77 -21.68
C TYR A 378 32.69 -16.87 -20.16
N SER A 379 33.39 -17.88 -19.64
CA SER A 379 33.54 -18.12 -18.20
C SER A 379 34.24 -16.95 -17.50
N VAL A 380 35.32 -16.43 -18.10
CA VAL A 380 36.08 -15.30 -17.55
C VAL A 380 35.23 -14.03 -17.54
N VAL A 381 34.51 -13.73 -18.62
CA VAL A 381 33.62 -12.56 -18.69
C VAL A 381 32.51 -12.64 -17.63
N CYS A 382 31.89 -13.81 -17.48
CA CYS A 382 30.85 -14.06 -16.49
C CYS A 382 31.35 -13.86 -15.04
N LEU A 383 32.51 -14.43 -14.71
CA LEU A 383 33.10 -14.28 -13.37
C LEU A 383 33.54 -12.85 -13.10
N ILE A 384 34.15 -12.16 -14.07
CA ILE A 384 34.52 -10.74 -13.92
C ILE A 384 33.27 -9.88 -13.71
N GLY A 385 32.21 -10.09 -14.49
CA GLY A 385 30.96 -9.37 -14.34
C GLY A 385 30.35 -9.53 -12.94
N LEU A 386 30.34 -10.74 -12.41
CA LEU A 386 29.86 -11.02 -11.05
C LEU A 386 30.72 -10.32 -9.99
N GLN A 387 32.04 -10.40 -10.12
CA GLN A 387 32.96 -9.79 -9.15
C GLN A 387 32.85 -8.26 -9.16
N VAL A 388 32.67 -7.64 -10.34
CA VAL A 388 32.41 -6.20 -10.46
C VAL A 388 31.08 -5.83 -9.79
N PHE A 389 30.03 -6.62 -10.00
CA PHE A 389 28.72 -6.40 -9.38
C PHE A 389 28.79 -6.45 -7.85
N ILE A 390 29.42 -7.49 -7.29
CA ILE A 390 29.57 -7.65 -5.84
C ILE A 390 30.46 -6.55 -5.25
N LEU A 391 31.52 -6.14 -5.96
CA LEU A 391 32.42 -5.08 -5.50
C LEU A 391 31.71 -3.71 -5.37
N MET A 392 30.63 -3.46 -6.12
CA MET A 392 29.85 -2.23 -5.97
C MET A 392 29.26 -2.08 -4.55
N SER A 393 28.99 -3.19 -3.86
CA SER A 393 28.48 -3.16 -2.49
C SER A 393 29.51 -2.63 -1.47
N LEU A 394 30.80 -2.59 -1.84
CA LEU A 394 31.88 -2.00 -1.02
C LEU A 394 32.08 -0.51 -1.30
N MET A 395 31.46 0.06 -2.33
CA MET A 395 31.60 1.48 -2.66
C MET A 395 31.25 2.43 -1.51
N PRO A 396 30.16 2.24 -0.74
CA PRO A 396 29.86 3.10 0.40
C PRO A 396 30.99 3.12 1.45
N HIS A 397 31.63 1.97 1.70
CA HIS A 397 32.72 1.84 2.66
C HIS A 397 34.03 2.48 2.16
N ILE A 398 34.35 2.30 0.88
CA ILE A 398 35.51 2.97 0.24
C ILE A 398 35.33 4.49 0.28
N LEU A 399 34.13 4.96 -0.08
CA LEU A 399 33.81 6.38 -0.06
C LEU A 399 33.84 6.94 1.36
N ASP A 400 33.55 6.17 2.41
CA ASP A 400 33.63 6.66 3.81
C ASP A 400 35.09 6.91 4.23
N ILE A 401 36.05 6.21 3.64
CA ILE A 401 37.49 6.42 3.86
C ILE A 401 38.01 7.61 3.05
N VAL A 402 37.63 7.69 1.77
CA VAL A 402 38.20 8.65 0.80
C VAL A 402 37.48 10.00 0.83
N LEU A 403 36.18 10.01 1.11
CA LEU A 403 35.32 11.20 1.15
C LEU A 403 34.27 11.09 2.27
N PRO A 404 34.69 11.27 3.54
CA PRO A 404 33.82 11.14 4.69
C PRO A 404 32.73 12.21 4.71
N LEU A 405 31.50 11.81 5.01
CA LEU A 405 30.35 12.70 5.22
C LEU A 405 30.09 12.86 6.73
N ASN A 406 29.40 13.95 7.11
CA ASN A 406 28.95 14.15 8.50
C ASN A 406 27.83 13.19 8.91
N GLU A 407 27.22 12.49 7.95
CA GLU A 407 26.19 11.48 8.15
C GLU A 407 26.66 10.13 7.59
N SER A 408 26.15 9.02 8.16
CA SER A 408 26.50 7.68 7.70
C SER A 408 25.81 7.34 6.38
N ARG A 409 26.57 6.86 5.40
CA ARG A 409 26.00 6.32 4.15
C ARG A 409 25.12 5.08 4.42
N PRO A 410 24.09 4.84 3.59
CA PRO A 410 23.33 3.60 3.64
C PRO A 410 24.23 2.42 3.25
N ILE A 411 24.01 1.28 3.90
CA ILE A 411 24.70 0.03 3.56
C ILE A 411 24.11 -0.49 2.27
N MET A 412 24.97 -0.85 1.33
CA MET A 412 24.57 -1.53 0.11
C MET A 412 24.95 -3.01 0.27
N LEU A 413 23.95 -3.88 0.37
CA LEU A 413 24.18 -5.33 0.41
C LEU A 413 24.34 -5.88 -1.01
N PRO A 414 25.18 -6.92 -1.22
CA PRO A 414 25.28 -7.58 -2.54
C PRO A 414 23.94 -8.13 -3.05
N PHE A 415 23.12 -8.67 -2.13
CA PHE A 415 21.76 -9.12 -2.39
C PHE A 415 20.86 -8.63 -1.26
N GLU A 416 19.74 -8.01 -1.61
CA GLU A 416 18.74 -7.59 -0.63
C GLU A 416 17.99 -8.81 -0.09
N ALA A 417 18.38 -9.24 1.11
CA ALA A 417 17.76 -10.35 1.81
C ALA A 417 17.75 -10.10 3.31
N TYR A 418 16.77 -10.69 4.01
CA TYR A 418 16.66 -10.56 5.45
C TYR A 418 17.53 -11.61 6.16
N TYR A 419 18.59 -11.16 6.83
CA TYR A 419 19.61 -12.05 7.44
C TYR A 419 19.38 -12.38 8.93
N PHE A 420 18.26 -11.94 9.54
CA PHE A 420 17.94 -12.14 10.96
C PHE A 420 19.01 -11.61 11.96
N VAL A 421 19.99 -10.85 11.47
CA VAL A 421 21.10 -10.25 12.24
C VAL A 421 21.25 -8.78 11.84
N ASP A 422 21.86 -7.97 12.72
CA ASP A 422 22.16 -6.57 12.42
C ASP A 422 23.13 -6.47 11.23
N GLU A 423 22.63 -5.91 10.13
CA GLU A 423 23.34 -5.80 8.85
C GLU A 423 24.59 -4.92 8.94
N ARG A 424 24.57 -3.90 9.80
CA ARG A 424 25.69 -2.97 9.98
C ARG A 424 26.81 -3.61 10.78
N LYS A 425 26.47 -4.39 11.81
CA LYS A 425 27.46 -5.05 12.67
C LYS A 425 28.11 -6.26 12.01
N TYR A 426 27.37 -7.02 11.20
CA TYR A 426 27.83 -8.29 10.61
C TYR A 426 28.11 -8.21 9.11
N PHE A 427 28.20 -7.00 8.54
CA PHE A 427 28.36 -6.77 7.11
C PHE A 427 29.46 -7.64 6.45
N THR A 428 30.67 -7.71 7.03
CA THR A 428 31.78 -8.50 6.46
C THR A 428 31.45 -9.99 6.33
N TYR A 429 30.75 -10.56 7.31
CA TYR A 429 30.35 -11.97 7.27
C TYR A 429 29.25 -12.21 6.23
N ILE A 430 28.27 -11.30 6.16
CA ILE A 430 27.19 -11.33 5.15
C ILE A 430 27.77 -11.21 3.75
N PHE A 431 28.73 -10.29 3.55
CA PHE A 431 29.42 -10.09 2.29
C PHE A 431 30.21 -11.32 1.86
N CYS A 432 31.03 -11.91 2.74
CA CYS A 432 31.77 -13.14 2.43
C CYS A 432 30.85 -14.32 2.10
N TYR A 433 29.75 -14.48 2.85
CA TYR A 433 28.74 -15.49 2.57
C TYR A 433 28.09 -15.28 1.19
N ALA A 434 27.67 -14.04 0.90
CA ALA A 434 27.05 -13.68 -0.37
C ALA A 434 28.01 -13.89 -1.55
N LEU A 435 29.30 -13.54 -1.39
CA LEU A 435 30.34 -13.78 -2.39
C LEU A 435 30.45 -15.27 -2.72
N ILE A 436 30.65 -16.11 -1.71
CA ILE A 436 30.79 -17.56 -1.88
C ILE A 436 29.52 -18.16 -2.51
N ALA A 437 28.33 -17.77 -2.01
CA ALA A 437 27.07 -18.28 -2.52
C ALA A 437 26.84 -17.89 -3.99
N ALA A 438 27.17 -16.65 -4.36
CA ALA A 438 27.04 -16.16 -5.72
C ALA A 438 28.04 -16.83 -6.68
N ASP A 439 29.29 -17.01 -6.25
CA ASP A 439 30.30 -17.70 -7.06
C ASP A 439 29.90 -19.16 -7.30
N ILE A 440 29.39 -19.87 -6.28
CA ILE A 440 28.87 -21.23 -6.44
C ILE A 440 27.70 -21.26 -7.44
N ALA A 441 26.72 -20.36 -7.28
CA ALA A 441 25.57 -20.30 -8.16
C ALA A 441 25.99 -20.00 -9.62
N MET A 442 26.92 -19.06 -9.81
CA MET A 442 27.39 -18.67 -11.13
C MET A 442 28.18 -19.79 -11.82
N VAL A 443 29.01 -20.53 -11.09
CA VAL A 443 29.70 -21.71 -11.64
C VAL A 443 28.70 -22.77 -12.11
N CYS A 444 27.58 -22.97 -11.40
CA CYS A 444 26.53 -23.88 -11.86
C CYS A 444 25.88 -23.42 -13.17
N PHE A 445 25.59 -22.12 -13.33
CA PHE A 445 25.06 -21.58 -14.58
C PHE A 445 26.06 -21.68 -15.73
N ILE A 446 27.31 -21.29 -15.49
CA ILE A 446 28.40 -21.42 -16.47
C ILE A 446 28.55 -22.89 -16.90
N ALA A 447 28.51 -23.84 -15.97
CA ALA A 447 28.61 -25.27 -16.30
C ALA A 447 27.47 -25.72 -17.22
N TYR A 448 26.23 -25.27 -16.99
CA TYR A 448 25.10 -25.58 -17.86
C TYR A 448 25.27 -25.01 -19.27
N ASP A 449 25.63 -23.73 -19.37
CA ASP A 449 25.81 -23.07 -20.66
C ASP A 449 26.97 -23.66 -21.45
N ILE A 450 28.07 -24.02 -20.77
CA ILE A 450 29.22 -24.71 -21.39
C ILE A 450 28.77 -26.03 -22.01
N MET A 451 27.98 -26.84 -21.31
CA MET A 451 27.46 -28.08 -21.87
C MET A 451 26.68 -27.82 -23.16
N PHE A 452 25.83 -26.79 -23.18
CA PHE A 452 25.08 -26.40 -24.38
C PHE A 452 26.02 -25.99 -25.53
N PHE A 453 26.99 -25.09 -25.29
CA PHE A 453 27.95 -24.69 -26.31
C PHE A 453 28.74 -25.87 -26.87
N THR A 454 29.15 -26.81 -26.01
CA THR A 454 29.87 -28.01 -26.47
C THR A 454 29.03 -28.91 -27.37
N PHE A 455 27.74 -29.06 -27.10
CA PHE A 455 26.86 -29.86 -27.97
C PHE A 455 26.61 -29.17 -29.32
N VAL A 456 26.38 -27.85 -29.31
CA VAL A 456 26.17 -27.08 -30.55
C VAL A 456 27.39 -27.16 -31.46
N GLU A 457 28.59 -26.91 -30.91
CA GLU A 457 29.83 -26.95 -31.70
C GLU A 457 30.20 -28.37 -32.14
N HIS A 458 29.88 -29.39 -31.34
CA HIS A 458 30.01 -30.80 -31.77
C HIS A 458 29.13 -31.08 -33.00
N VAL A 459 27.87 -30.66 -32.98
CA VAL A 459 26.95 -30.83 -34.13
C VAL A 459 27.46 -30.06 -35.36
N CYS A 460 27.95 -28.83 -35.19
CA CYS A 460 28.60 -28.07 -36.27
C CYS A 460 29.82 -28.81 -36.86
N GLY A 461 30.65 -29.40 -36.00
CA GLY A 461 31.78 -30.24 -36.41
C GLY A 461 31.35 -31.46 -37.22
N ILE A 462 30.28 -32.16 -36.81
CA ILE A 462 29.72 -33.29 -37.58
C ILE A 462 29.21 -32.85 -38.95
N PHE A 463 28.56 -31.69 -39.05
CA PHE A 463 28.16 -31.16 -40.35
C PHE A 463 29.35 -30.82 -41.25
N ALA A 464 30.42 -30.25 -40.69
CA ALA A 464 31.65 -29.97 -41.44
C ALA A 464 32.33 -31.25 -41.94
N VAL A 465 32.45 -32.28 -41.09
CA VAL A 465 32.98 -33.61 -41.46
C VAL A 465 32.12 -34.25 -42.55
N THR A 466 30.81 -34.14 -42.44
CA THR A 466 29.89 -34.70 -43.45
C THR A 466 30.03 -33.96 -44.79
N GLY A 467 30.17 -32.63 -44.78
CA GLY A 467 30.46 -31.84 -45.97
C GLY A 467 31.78 -32.26 -46.64
N PHE A 468 32.85 -32.43 -45.84
CA PHE A 468 34.14 -32.93 -46.32
C PHE A 468 34.04 -34.31 -46.97
N ARG A 469 33.31 -35.25 -46.35
CA ARG A 469 33.04 -36.58 -46.92
C ARG A 469 32.38 -36.49 -48.29
N PHE A 470 31.37 -35.63 -48.45
CA PHE A 470 30.68 -35.44 -49.73
C PHE A 470 31.60 -34.83 -50.79
N GLU A 471 32.41 -33.84 -50.44
CA GLU A 471 33.35 -33.21 -51.36
C GLU A 471 34.42 -34.20 -51.86
N HIS A 472 34.98 -35.01 -50.96
CA HIS A 472 35.96 -36.05 -51.30
C HIS A 472 35.35 -37.19 -52.13
N LEU A 473 34.09 -37.54 -51.87
CA LEU A 473 33.36 -38.52 -52.68
C LEU A 473 33.10 -38.03 -54.11
N VAL A 474 32.86 -36.72 -54.29
CA VAL A 474 32.66 -36.14 -55.62
C VAL A 474 33.98 -36.05 -56.39
N SER A 475 35.09 -35.67 -55.74
CA SER A 475 36.40 -35.56 -56.38
C SER A 475 37.00 -36.94 -56.74
N GLU A 476 36.94 -37.93 -55.84
CA GLU A 476 37.37 -39.30 -56.13
C GLU A 476 36.55 -39.95 -57.26
N ASN A 477 35.25 -39.65 -57.36
CA ASN A 477 34.41 -40.18 -58.44
C ASN A 477 34.79 -39.58 -59.81
N ILE A 478 35.13 -38.28 -59.87
CA ILE A 478 35.61 -37.63 -61.11
C ILE A 478 36.92 -38.26 -61.61
N ASP A 479 37.81 -38.67 -60.70
CA ASP A 479 39.07 -39.33 -61.04
C ASP A 479 38.90 -40.84 -61.30
N ALA A 480 38.00 -41.54 -60.60
CA ALA A 480 37.70 -42.95 -60.82
C ALA A 480 36.88 -43.21 -62.10
N VAL A 481 36.02 -42.28 -62.52
CA VAL A 481 35.29 -42.34 -63.81
C VAL A 481 36.25 -42.32 -65.01
N LYS A 482 37.50 -41.84 -64.84
CA LYS A 482 38.56 -41.96 -65.86
C LYS A 482 39.21 -43.35 -65.92
N VAL A 483 38.98 -44.25 -64.96
CA VAL A 483 39.68 -45.56 -64.81
C VAL A 483 38.68 -46.70 -64.44
N VAL A 484 37.75 -47.04 -65.35
CA VAL A 484 36.95 -48.29 -65.50
C VAL A 484 36.40 -49.11 -64.28
N ASN A 485 35.06 -49.28 -64.28
CA ASN A 485 34.07 -50.33 -63.85
C ASN A 485 33.89 -50.96 -62.42
N ASN A 486 32.58 -51.09 -62.10
CA ASN A 486 31.77 -51.98 -61.22
C ASN A 486 32.15 -52.26 -59.76
N TYR A 487 33.43 -52.31 -59.36
CA TYR A 487 33.80 -52.53 -57.94
C TYR A 487 33.75 -51.24 -57.11
N THR A 488 33.90 -50.10 -57.79
CA THR A 488 33.78 -48.74 -57.26
C THR A 488 32.36 -48.42 -56.80
N ASP A 489 31.33 -48.91 -57.47
CA ASP A 489 29.93 -48.57 -57.19
C ASP A 489 29.47 -49.06 -55.80
N LYS A 490 29.85 -50.28 -55.38
CA LYS A 490 29.50 -50.79 -54.04
C LYS A 490 30.21 -50.05 -52.91
N THR A 491 31.46 -49.68 -53.11
CA THR A 491 32.26 -48.95 -52.12
C THR A 491 31.82 -47.48 -52.01
N TYR A 492 31.51 -46.87 -53.16
CA TYR A 492 30.95 -45.52 -53.26
C TYR A 492 29.57 -45.42 -52.58
N ASN A 493 28.65 -46.34 -52.90
CA ASN A 493 27.33 -46.39 -52.27
C ASN A 493 27.42 -46.61 -50.74
N LYS A 494 28.41 -47.39 -50.28
CA LYS A 494 28.67 -47.57 -48.84
C LYS A 494 29.17 -46.29 -48.16
N ARG A 495 30.04 -45.50 -48.81
CA ARG A 495 30.55 -44.24 -48.27
C ARG A 495 29.50 -43.12 -48.28
N ILE A 496 28.65 -43.06 -49.31
CA ILE A 496 27.49 -42.16 -49.36
C ILE A 496 26.48 -42.49 -48.26
N ALA A 497 26.10 -43.76 -48.10
CA ALA A 497 25.19 -44.19 -47.04
C ALA A 497 25.73 -43.80 -45.65
N CYS A 498 27.03 -44.04 -45.40
CA CYS A 498 27.68 -43.63 -44.16
C CYS A 498 27.65 -42.11 -43.92
N SER A 499 27.77 -41.30 -44.97
CA SER A 499 27.74 -39.83 -44.87
C SER A 499 26.30 -39.32 -44.63
N LEU A 500 25.31 -39.89 -45.33
CA LEU A 500 23.89 -39.58 -45.11
C LEU A 500 23.42 -40.00 -43.72
N ASP A 501 23.85 -41.16 -43.23
CA ASP A 501 23.54 -41.64 -41.88
C ASP A 501 24.15 -40.72 -40.80
N THR A 502 25.35 -40.19 -41.06
CA THR A 502 26.02 -39.23 -40.16
C THR A 502 25.30 -37.87 -40.15
N HIS A 503 24.88 -37.37 -41.31
CA HIS A 503 24.10 -36.13 -41.42
C HIS A 503 22.74 -36.25 -40.73
N ARG A 504 22.06 -37.38 -40.93
CA ARG A 504 20.77 -37.65 -40.31
C ARG A 504 20.89 -37.77 -38.79
N ALA A 505 21.90 -38.46 -38.30
CA ALA A 505 22.16 -38.59 -36.86
C ALA A 505 22.52 -37.27 -36.17
N ALA A 506 22.98 -36.25 -36.91
CA ALA A 506 23.22 -34.91 -36.37
C ALA A 506 21.96 -34.02 -36.32
N LEU A 507 20.90 -34.38 -37.06
CA LEU A 507 19.61 -33.66 -37.08
C LEU A 507 18.59 -34.23 -36.08
N GLU A 508 18.71 -35.51 -35.75
CA GLU A 508 17.91 -36.22 -34.72
C GLU A 508 18.50 -35.98 -33.32
#